data_AF-A0A7C6IDQ1-F1
#
_entry.id   AF-A0A7C6IDQ1-F1
#
_cell.length_a   1.000
_cell.length_b   1.000
_cell.length_c   1.000
_cell.angle_alpha   90.00
_cell.angle_beta   90.00
_cell.angle_gamma   90.00
#
_symmetry.space_group_name_H-M   'P 1'
#
loop_
_entity.id
_entity.type
_entity.pdbx_description
1 polymer ?
#
loop_
_entity_poly.entity_id
_entity_poly.type
_entity_poly.pdbx_seq_one_letter_code
_entity_poly.pdbx_strand_id
1 'polypeptide(L)'
;MSDEAIEDYEDELGDDSAEPGADEDFDPRADGPFDFDEVDLDADDVERIEFGPLVITPFDGLGLQLHGDPQTGVVRALLAAYGESGLELALFAAPRSDGLADELREETIEEATQGGGHAEVADGPFGPEVRRVLPMEGPEGEQLFHVSRIWLVEGPRWLLRGTLMGRAGMVEGEAEPADVFVEFFRNIVVKRDEAPRVPGELIHLALPQGAAGAQG
;
A
#
# COMPACT_ATOMS: atom_id res chain seq x y z
N MET A 1 -15.10 36.00 -61.68
CA MET A 1 -13.99 35.04 -61.56
C MET A 1 -12.96 35.72 -60.69
N SER A 2 -12.73 35.39 -59.44
CA SER A 2 -13.37 34.51 -58.48
C SER A 2 -12.93 35.06 -57.11
N ASP A 3 -13.80 35.00 -56.12
CA ASP A 3 -13.49 35.26 -54.71
C ASP A 3 -12.37 34.33 -54.23
N GLU A 4 -11.36 34.86 -53.53
CA GLU A 4 -10.49 34.08 -52.65
C GLU A 4 -10.72 34.59 -51.22
N ALA A 5 -11.52 33.82 -50.48
CA ALA A 5 -11.85 34.05 -49.09
C ALA A 5 -10.63 33.72 -48.23
N ILE A 6 -10.28 34.63 -47.34
CA ILE A 6 -9.41 34.38 -46.20
C ILE A 6 -10.33 33.77 -45.14
N GLU A 7 -10.28 32.45 -44.98
CA GLU A 7 -10.96 31.76 -43.88
C GLU A 7 -10.05 31.73 -42.64
N ASP A 8 -10.66 32.22 -41.56
CA ASP A 8 -10.19 32.30 -40.19
C ASP A 8 -9.93 30.88 -39.65
N TYR A 9 -8.71 30.61 -39.18
CA TYR A 9 -8.41 29.39 -38.43
C TYR A 9 -8.53 29.71 -36.94
N GLU A 10 -9.74 29.55 -36.40
CA GLU A 10 -9.95 29.46 -34.96
C GLU A 10 -9.47 28.08 -34.50
N ASP A 11 -8.43 28.08 -33.67
CA ASP A 11 -7.80 26.92 -33.05
C ASP A 11 -8.68 26.49 -31.86
N GLU A 12 -9.61 25.56 -32.09
CA GLU A 12 -10.33 24.87 -31.03
C GLU A 12 -9.37 23.95 -30.27
N LEU A 13 -8.82 24.47 -29.16
CA LEU A 13 -8.17 23.68 -28.13
C LEU A 13 -9.20 22.71 -27.54
N GLY A 14 -9.20 21.48 -28.05
CA GLY A 14 -9.86 20.34 -27.42
C GLY A 14 -9.24 20.08 -26.06
N ASP A 15 -10.01 20.39 -25.02
CA ASP A 15 -9.82 19.96 -23.65
C ASP A 15 -10.01 18.43 -23.58
N ASP A 16 -8.93 17.69 -23.84
CA ASP A 16 -8.85 16.25 -23.60
C ASP A 16 -8.30 16.03 -22.19
N SER A 17 -9.07 16.47 -21.18
CA SER A 17 -8.96 15.93 -19.83
C SER A 17 -9.58 14.53 -19.84
N ALA A 18 -8.86 13.58 -20.41
CA ALA A 18 -9.15 12.16 -20.27
C ALA A 18 -8.90 11.78 -18.81
N GLU A 19 -9.96 11.71 -18.00
CA GLU A 19 -9.90 11.00 -16.73
C GLU A 19 -9.52 9.54 -17.05
N PRO A 20 -8.46 8.98 -16.45
CA PRO A 20 -8.13 7.58 -16.67
C PRO A 20 -9.31 6.75 -16.19
N GLY A 21 -9.99 6.10 -17.14
CA GLY A 21 -11.11 5.22 -16.87
C GLY A 21 -10.64 4.08 -15.98
N ALA A 22 -11.25 3.96 -14.81
CA ALA A 22 -11.15 2.74 -14.02
C ALA A 22 -11.61 1.58 -14.90
N ASP A 23 -10.72 0.61 -15.15
CA ASP A 23 -11.10 -0.66 -15.76
C ASP A 23 -12.15 -1.32 -14.86
N GLU A 24 -13.44 -1.25 -15.24
CA GLU A 24 -14.59 -1.72 -14.44
C GLU A 24 -14.53 -3.25 -14.11
N ASP A 25 -13.59 -3.98 -14.69
CA ASP A 25 -13.38 -5.43 -14.49
C ASP A 25 -12.18 -5.78 -13.59
N PHE A 26 -11.40 -4.81 -13.12
CA PHE A 26 -10.24 -5.11 -12.25
C PHE A 26 -10.66 -5.24 -10.78
N ASP A 27 -10.51 -6.45 -10.23
CA ASP A 27 -10.67 -6.71 -8.79
C ASP A 27 -9.30 -6.65 -8.08
N PRO A 28 -9.03 -5.62 -7.25
CA PRO A 28 -7.76 -5.47 -6.54
C PRO A 28 -7.48 -6.57 -5.50
N ARG A 29 -8.48 -7.42 -5.19
CA ARG A 29 -8.39 -8.52 -4.23
C ARG A 29 -8.59 -9.89 -4.86
N ALA A 30 -8.55 -10.02 -6.19
CA ALA A 30 -8.74 -11.28 -6.89
C ALA A 30 -7.85 -12.41 -6.35
N ASP A 31 -6.60 -12.09 -6.01
CA ASP A 31 -5.60 -13.01 -5.43
C ASP A 31 -5.21 -12.62 -3.99
N GLY A 32 -6.05 -11.84 -3.33
CA GLY A 32 -5.81 -11.29 -2.00
C GLY A 32 -5.23 -9.85 -2.03
N PRO A 33 -5.00 -9.23 -0.86
CA PRO A 33 -5.14 -9.76 0.49
C PRO A 33 -6.56 -10.20 0.83
N PHE A 34 -6.66 -11.26 1.63
CA PHE A 34 -7.92 -11.91 1.96
C PHE A 34 -8.48 -11.45 3.30
N ASP A 35 -9.79 -11.46 3.43
CA ASP A 35 -10.46 -11.49 4.72
C ASP A 35 -10.36 -12.90 5.31
N PHE A 36 -10.32 -13.01 6.64
CA PHE A 36 -10.24 -14.30 7.33
C PHE A 36 -11.39 -15.25 6.96
N ASP A 37 -12.59 -14.71 6.70
CA ASP A 37 -13.76 -15.52 6.36
C ASP A 37 -13.72 -16.07 4.91
N GLU A 38 -12.75 -15.65 4.08
CA GLU A 38 -12.61 -16.06 2.67
C GLU A 38 -11.71 -17.28 2.48
N VAL A 39 -10.92 -17.65 3.50
CA VAL A 39 -9.87 -18.67 3.40
C VAL A 39 -9.95 -19.68 4.55
N ASP A 40 -9.60 -20.94 4.27
CA ASP A 40 -9.41 -21.97 5.29
C ASP A 40 -7.92 -22.13 5.59
N LEU A 41 -7.45 -21.51 6.67
CA LEU A 41 -6.03 -21.53 7.06
C LEU A 41 -5.56 -22.87 7.63
N ASP A 42 -6.49 -23.78 7.95
CA ASP A 42 -6.19 -25.12 8.46
C ASP A 42 -6.17 -26.17 7.33
N ALA A 43 -6.38 -25.75 6.08
CA ALA A 43 -6.41 -26.64 4.91
C ALA A 43 -5.01 -27.14 4.47
N ASP A 44 -3.94 -26.54 4.99
CA ASP A 44 -2.56 -26.89 4.72
C ASP A 44 -1.69 -26.88 5.99
N ASP A 45 -0.46 -27.39 5.87
CA ASP A 45 0.51 -27.44 6.98
C ASP A 45 1.44 -26.20 7.01
N VAL A 46 1.05 -25.07 6.39
CA VAL A 46 1.89 -23.87 6.32
C VAL A 46 1.86 -23.13 7.66
N GLU A 47 3.04 -22.95 8.27
CA GLU A 47 3.17 -22.20 9.52
C GLU A 47 2.99 -20.70 9.28
N ARG A 48 1.90 -20.15 9.83
CA ARG A 48 1.55 -18.73 9.74
C ARG A 48 1.76 -18.03 11.07
N ILE A 49 2.08 -16.74 11.02
CA ILE A 49 2.34 -15.91 12.19
C ILE A 49 1.22 -14.89 12.35
N GLU A 50 0.53 -14.91 13.49
CA GLU A 50 -0.52 -13.92 13.80
C GLU A 50 0.06 -12.70 14.53
N PHE A 51 -0.11 -11.52 13.95
CA PHE A 51 0.24 -10.21 14.54
C PHE A 51 -1.00 -9.45 15.00
N GLY A 52 -1.93 -10.13 15.68
CA GLY A 52 -3.24 -9.58 16.00
C GLY A 52 -4.17 -9.70 14.80
N PRO A 53 -4.57 -8.59 14.13
CA PRO A 53 -5.50 -8.66 13.02
C PRO A 53 -4.85 -9.03 11.68
N LEU A 54 -3.54 -9.24 11.62
CA LEU A 54 -2.85 -9.69 10.40
C LEU A 54 -2.28 -11.09 10.61
N VAL A 55 -2.57 -11.99 9.68
CA VAL A 55 -1.95 -13.31 9.59
C VAL A 55 -0.98 -13.29 8.41
N ILE A 56 0.27 -13.64 8.70
CA ILE A 56 1.39 -13.54 7.77
C ILE A 56 1.92 -14.92 7.45
N THR A 57 2.03 -15.22 6.16
CA THR A 57 2.73 -16.41 5.65
C THR A 57 4.19 -16.05 5.37
N PRO A 58 5.16 -16.47 6.20
CA PRO A 58 6.55 -16.15 5.98
C PRO A 58 7.12 -16.93 4.79
N PHE A 59 8.15 -16.38 4.15
CA PHE A 59 8.95 -17.06 3.13
C PHE A 59 10.44 -16.96 3.45
N ASP A 60 11.25 -17.79 2.79
CA ASP A 60 12.68 -17.87 3.05
C ASP A 60 13.38 -16.52 2.84
N GLY A 61 14.11 -16.08 3.86
CA GLY A 61 14.84 -14.81 3.84
C GLY A 61 14.02 -13.58 4.25
N LEU A 62 12.71 -13.74 4.52
CA LEU A 62 11.88 -12.65 5.03
C LEU A 62 12.26 -12.28 6.48
N GLY A 63 12.62 -11.03 6.69
CA GLY A 63 12.73 -10.41 8.02
C GLY A 63 11.43 -9.68 8.39
N LEU A 64 10.99 -9.80 9.64
CA LEU A 64 9.81 -9.11 10.16
C LEU A 64 10.19 -8.22 11.34
N GLN A 65 9.79 -6.95 11.29
CA GLN A 65 10.06 -5.96 12.34
C GLN A 65 8.77 -5.19 12.68
N LEU A 66 8.47 -5.06 13.97
CA LEU A 66 7.29 -4.32 14.43
C LEU A 66 7.65 -2.85 14.63
N HIS A 67 6.86 -1.97 14.03
CA HIS A 67 6.94 -0.53 14.22
C HIS A 67 5.82 -0.08 15.16
N GLY A 68 6.20 0.58 16.23
CA GLY A 68 5.28 0.95 17.29
C GLY A 68 5.95 1.84 18.33
N ASP A 69 5.20 2.10 19.39
CA ASP A 69 5.71 2.83 20.55
C ASP A 69 6.07 1.83 21.67
N PRO A 70 7.37 1.65 21.97
CA PRO A 70 7.82 0.73 23.01
C PRO A 70 7.33 1.11 24.42
N GLN A 71 6.99 2.38 24.67
CA GLN A 71 6.55 2.85 25.98
C GLN A 71 5.10 2.44 26.26
N THR A 72 4.24 2.56 25.24
CA THR A 72 2.82 2.19 25.34
C THR A 72 2.57 0.74 24.95
N GLY A 73 3.52 0.10 24.27
CA GLY A 73 3.38 -1.24 23.71
C GLY A 73 2.48 -1.30 22.48
N VAL A 74 2.08 -0.14 21.93
CA VAL A 74 1.20 -0.04 20.77
C VAL A 74 2.00 -0.33 19.51
N VAL A 75 1.65 -1.40 18.81
CA VAL A 75 2.21 -1.71 17.49
C VAL A 75 1.31 -1.12 16.40
N ARG A 76 1.91 -0.31 15.53
CA ARG A 76 1.20 0.46 14.49
C ARG A 76 1.36 -0.14 13.10
N ALA A 77 2.50 -0.78 12.84
CA ALA A 77 2.80 -1.35 11.54
C ALA A 77 3.76 -2.54 11.65
N LEU A 78 3.81 -3.34 10.59
CA LEU A 78 4.75 -4.45 10.41
C LEU A 78 5.61 -4.17 9.18
N LEU A 79 6.92 -4.07 9.36
CA LEU A 79 7.88 -4.01 8.26
C LEU A 79 8.34 -5.41 7.89
N ALA A 80 8.02 -5.82 6.66
CA ALA A 80 8.55 -7.01 6.00
C ALA A 80 9.77 -6.62 5.16
N ALA A 81 10.95 -7.15 5.46
CA ALA A 81 12.20 -6.83 4.79
C ALA A 81 12.77 -8.04 4.05
N TYR A 82 13.21 -7.83 2.81
CA TYR A 82 13.86 -8.85 1.99
C TYR A 82 14.87 -8.19 1.05
N GLY A 83 16.11 -8.69 1.05
CA GLY A 83 17.21 -8.07 0.30
C GLY A 83 17.43 -6.60 0.69
N GLU A 84 17.44 -5.72 -0.31
CA GLU A 84 17.58 -4.25 -0.13
C GLU A 84 16.23 -3.53 -0.31
N SER A 85 15.15 -4.20 0.10
CA SER A 85 13.77 -3.71 -0.06
C SER A 85 12.95 -4.04 1.18
N GLY A 86 11.85 -3.31 1.35
CA GLY A 86 10.90 -3.57 2.42
C GLY A 86 9.49 -3.14 2.09
N LEU A 87 8.52 -3.75 2.77
CA LEU A 87 7.10 -3.45 2.69
C LEU A 87 6.57 -3.21 4.10
N GLU A 88 6.17 -1.98 4.39
CA GLU A 88 5.52 -1.63 5.66
C GLU A 88 4.00 -1.79 5.52
N LEU A 89 3.42 -2.60 6.40
CA LEU A 89 2.00 -2.92 6.44
C LEU A 89 1.34 -2.15 7.60
N ALA A 90 0.29 -1.40 7.28
CA ALA A 90 -0.58 -0.76 8.26
C ALA A 90 -2.04 -1.09 7.94
N LEU A 91 -2.83 -1.40 8.97
CA LEU A 91 -4.23 -1.77 8.82
C LEU A 91 -5.11 -0.64 9.36
N PHE A 92 -6.14 -0.28 8.61
CA PHE A 92 -7.10 0.77 8.96
C PHE A 92 -8.51 0.20 9.01
N ALA A 93 -9.34 0.75 9.88
CA ALA A 93 -10.76 0.49 9.86
C ALA A 93 -11.39 1.22 8.66
N ALA A 94 -12.12 0.48 7.82
CA ALA A 94 -12.86 1.04 6.70
C ALA A 94 -14.37 1.07 6.98
N PRO A 95 -15.14 1.95 6.30
CA PRO A 95 -16.59 1.88 6.32
C PRO A 95 -17.10 0.61 5.59
N ARG A 96 -18.43 0.46 5.50
CA ARG A 96 -19.04 -0.59 4.65
C ARG A 96 -19.14 -0.18 3.19
N SER A 97 -19.09 1.12 2.93
CA SER A 97 -18.97 1.68 1.59
C SER A 97 -17.49 1.72 1.21
N ASP A 98 -17.24 1.63 -0.08
CA ASP A 98 -15.91 1.85 -0.64
C ASP A 98 -15.56 3.34 -0.64
N GLY A 99 -14.28 3.66 -0.89
CA GLY A 99 -13.79 5.03 -1.12
C GLY A 99 -12.75 5.52 -0.12
N LEU A 100 -12.47 4.78 0.96
CA LEU A 100 -11.40 5.17 1.88
C LEU A 100 -10.03 5.07 1.20
N ALA A 101 -9.85 4.15 0.24
CA ALA A 101 -8.62 4.06 -0.54
C ALA A 101 -8.36 5.33 -1.36
N ASP A 102 -9.41 5.94 -1.93
CA ASP A 102 -9.29 7.17 -2.70
C ASP A 102 -8.98 8.36 -1.79
N GLU A 103 -9.69 8.47 -0.66
CA GLU A 103 -9.41 9.49 0.36
C GLU A 103 -7.96 9.41 0.87
N LEU A 104 -7.48 8.22 1.25
CA LEU A 104 -6.10 8.05 1.72
C LEU A 104 -5.04 8.29 0.64
N ARG A 105 -5.39 8.05 -0.64
CA ARG A 105 -4.52 8.36 -1.78
C ARG A 105 -4.37 9.86 -1.95
N GLU A 106 -5.46 10.61 -1.92
CA GLU A 106 -5.45 12.08 -1.94
C GLU A 106 -4.65 12.64 -0.76
N GLU A 107 -4.92 12.17 0.46
CA GLU A 107 -4.17 12.58 1.66
C GLU A 107 -2.67 12.32 1.52
N THR A 108 -2.28 11.15 0.99
CA THR A 108 -0.87 10.80 0.79
C THR A 108 -0.17 11.75 -0.19
N ILE A 109 -0.87 12.18 -1.25
CA ILE A 109 -0.34 13.12 -2.25
C ILE A 109 -0.18 14.52 -1.64
N GLU A 110 -1.16 14.97 -0.88
CA GLU A 110 -1.11 16.22 -0.15
C GLU A 110 0.04 16.23 0.87
N GLU A 111 0.16 15.17 1.67
CA GLU A 111 1.25 14.97 2.63
C GLU A 111 2.61 15.01 1.96
N ALA A 112 2.76 14.36 0.79
CA ALA A 112 4.01 14.37 0.05
C ALA A 112 4.40 15.78 -0.41
N THR A 113 3.42 16.53 -0.91
CA THR A 113 3.60 17.92 -1.35
C THR A 113 3.98 18.83 -0.17
N GLN A 114 3.29 18.68 0.97
CA GLN A 114 3.59 19.42 2.21
C GLN A 114 4.97 19.07 2.78
N GLY A 115 5.42 17.83 2.59
CA GLY A 115 6.77 17.35 2.94
C GLY A 115 7.88 17.83 2.01
N GLY A 116 7.58 18.69 1.02
CA GLY A 116 8.55 19.18 0.03
C GLY A 116 8.97 18.13 -1.00
N GLY A 117 8.23 17.03 -1.08
CA GLY A 117 8.40 15.99 -2.09
C GLY A 117 7.37 16.10 -3.22
N HIS A 118 7.20 14.99 -3.91
CA HIS A 118 6.19 14.83 -4.95
C HIS A 118 5.55 13.45 -4.86
N ALA A 119 4.30 13.34 -5.28
CA ALA A 119 3.60 12.09 -5.43
C ALA A 119 2.69 12.13 -6.65
N GLU A 120 2.54 10.98 -7.29
CA GLU A 120 1.66 10.77 -8.44
C GLU A 120 0.89 9.45 -8.28
N VAL A 121 -0.24 9.35 -8.96
CA VAL A 121 -1.00 8.10 -9.07
C VAL A 121 -0.52 7.34 -10.30
N ALA A 122 -0.31 6.05 -10.16
CA ALA A 122 0.05 5.16 -11.25
C ALA A 122 -0.71 3.82 -11.12
N ASP A 123 -0.79 3.08 -12.22
CA ASP A 123 -1.33 1.72 -12.17
C ASP A 123 -0.35 0.77 -11.47
N GLY A 124 -0.90 -0.03 -10.56
CA GLY A 124 -0.16 -0.98 -9.73
C GLY A 124 -0.82 -2.36 -9.69
N PRO A 125 -0.19 -3.32 -9.00
CA PRO A 125 -0.65 -4.71 -8.93
C PRO A 125 -2.00 -4.89 -8.21
N PHE A 126 -2.39 -3.89 -7.41
CA PHE A 126 -3.63 -3.88 -6.64
C PHE A 126 -4.51 -2.69 -7.02
N GLY A 127 -4.43 -2.25 -8.29
CA GLY A 127 -5.13 -1.07 -8.80
C GLY A 127 -4.29 0.20 -8.64
N PRO A 128 -4.93 1.38 -8.56
CA PRO A 128 -4.21 2.65 -8.50
C PRO A 128 -3.35 2.76 -7.22
N GLU A 129 -2.03 2.84 -7.42
CA GLU A 129 -1.03 3.03 -6.38
C GLU A 129 -0.53 4.48 -6.34
N VAL A 130 0.04 4.90 -5.21
CA VAL A 130 0.73 6.20 -5.10
C VAL A 130 2.23 5.98 -5.19
N ARG A 131 2.87 6.60 -6.18
CA ARG A 131 4.33 6.69 -6.26
C ARG A 131 4.77 7.99 -5.62
N ARG A 132 5.61 7.90 -4.60
CA ARG A 132 5.99 9.03 -3.75
C ARG A 132 7.50 9.17 -3.67
N VAL A 133 7.99 10.40 -3.79
CA VAL A 133 9.38 10.79 -3.62
C VAL A 133 9.46 11.89 -2.58
N LEU A 134 10.08 11.60 -1.43
CA LEU A 134 10.26 12.55 -0.33
C LEU A 134 11.74 12.92 -0.17
N PRO A 135 12.07 14.20 0.07
CA PRO A 135 13.41 14.57 0.48
C PRO A 135 13.71 14.01 1.87
N MET A 136 14.91 13.49 2.08
CA MET A 136 15.43 13.09 3.39
C MET A 136 16.89 13.52 3.55
N GLU A 137 17.29 13.86 4.77
CA GLU A 137 18.69 14.17 5.07
C GLU A 137 19.50 12.87 5.18
N GLY A 138 20.58 12.79 4.41
CA GLY A 138 21.54 11.69 4.46
C GLY A 138 22.44 11.76 5.69
N PRO A 139 23.16 10.67 5.99
CA PRO A 139 24.03 10.59 7.15
C PRO A 139 25.19 11.59 7.14
N GLU A 140 25.61 12.10 5.98
CA GLU A 140 26.68 13.08 5.83
C GLU A 140 26.13 14.50 5.54
N GLY A 141 24.82 14.70 5.72
CA GLY A 141 24.13 15.97 5.46
C GLY A 141 23.83 16.24 3.99
N GLU A 142 24.04 15.24 3.12
CA GLU A 142 23.62 15.29 1.72
C GLU A 142 22.09 15.16 1.59
N GLN A 143 21.52 15.78 0.56
CA GLN A 143 20.09 15.59 0.26
C GLN A 143 19.91 14.24 -0.45
N LEU A 144 19.23 13.31 0.22
CA LEU A 144 18.77 12.06 -0.35
C LEU A 144 17.27 12.12 -0.66
N PHE A 145 16.79 11.14 -1.42
CA PHE A 145 15.37 10.98 -1.72
C PHE A 145 14.91 9.59 -1.30
N HIS A 146 13.78 9.54 -0.61
CA HIS A 146 13.08 8.32 -0.28
C HIS A 146 11.97 8.09 -1.32
N VAL A 147 12.17 7.07 -2.16
CA VAL A 147 11.18 6.62 -3.14
C VAL A 147 10.37 5.47 -2.54
N SER A 148 9.04 5.56 -2.62
CA SER A 148 8.13 4.52 -2.17
C SER A 148 6.91 4.38 -3.08
N ARG A 149 6.37 3.17 -3.19
CA ARG A 149 5.07 2.86 -3.80
C ARG A 149 4.07 2.52 -2.70
N ILE A 150 2.84 3.01 -2.76
CA ILE A 150 1.84 2.77 -1.72
C ILE A 150 0.64 2.09 -2.35
N TRP A 151 0.35 0.88 -1.85
CA TRP A 151 -0.82 0.07 -2.19
C TRP A 151 -1.89 0.28 -1.11
N LEU A 152 -3.14 0.49 -1.54
CA LEU A 152 -4.28 0.70 -0.66
C LEU A 152 -5.38 -0.27 -1.11
N VAL A 153 -5.65 -1.29 -0.31
CA VAL A 153 -6.61 -2.34 -0.67
C VAL A 153 -7.71 -2.43 0.39
N GLU A 154 -8.95 -2.23 -0.04
CA GLU A 154 -10.15 -2.30 0.81
C GLU A 154 -10.74 -3.72 0.81
N GLY A 155 -11.02 -4.23 2.01
CA GLY A 155 -11.82 -5.43 2.23
C GLY A 155 -12.94 -5.20 3.25
N PRO A 156 -13.58 -6.26 3.78
CA PRO A 156 -14.74 -6.16 4.66
C PRO A 156 -14.49 -5.29 5.90
N ARG A 157 -14.84 -4.01 5.79
CA ARG A 157 -14.62 -2.98 6.81
C ARG A 157 -13.13 -2.78 7.13
N TRP A 158 -12.17 -3.16 6.30
CA TRP A 158 -10.77 -2.85 6.58
C TRP A 158 -10.09 -2.33 5.33
N LEU A 159 -9.00 -1.60 5.53
CA LEU A 159 -8.11 -1.19 4.45
C LEU A 159 -6.69 -1.57 4.85
N LEU A 160 -6.02 -2.36 4.02
CA LEU A 160 -4.62 -2.69 4.19
C LEU A 160 -3.77 -1.76 3.32
N ARG A 161 -2.86 -1.03 3.97
CA ARG A 161 -1.87 -0.20 3.30
C ARG A 161 -0.53 -0.91 3.27
N GLY A 162 0.03 -1.10 2.08
CA GLY A 162 1.40 -1.54 1.87
C GLY A 162 2.25 -0.39 1.35
N THR A 163 3.23 0.09 2.12
CA THR A 163 4.24 1.03 1.62
C THR A 163 5.46 0.22 1.20
N LEU A 164 5.76 0.12 -0.09
CA LEU A 164 6.93 -0.57 -0.63
C LEU A 164 8.09 0.42 -0.82
N MET A 165 9.27 0.07 -0.33
CA MET A 165 10.47 0.92 -0.31
C MET A 165 11.75 0.15 -0.68
N GLY A 166 12.83 0.89 -0.90
CA GLY A 166 14.11 0.34 -1.35
C GLY A 166 14.10 0.01 -2.85
N ARG A 167 14.88 -0.99 -3.28
CA ARG A 167 14.98 -1.35 -4.71
C ARG A 167 13.63 -1.72 -5.32
N ALA A 168 12.78 -2.43 -4.59
CA ALA A 168 11.43 -2.80 -5.02
C ALA A 168 10.50 -1.59 -5.21
N GLY A 169 10.70 -0.51 -4.44
CA GLY A 169 9.95 0.74 -4.61
C GLY A 169 10.31 1.53 -5.86
N MET A 170 11.42 1.20 -6.54
CA MET A 170 11.91 1.92 -7.72
C MET A 170 11.51 1.27 -9.05
N VAL A 171 10.95 0.06 -9.03
CA VAL A 171 10.51 -0.66 -10.22
C VAL A 171 9.00 -0.55 -10.38
N GLU A 172 8.52 -0.67 -11.63
CA GLU A 172 7.11 -0.56 -11.97
C GLU A 172 6.39 -1.91 -11.87
N GLY A 173 5.10 -1.88 -11.55
CA GLY A 173 4.25 -3.06 -11.51
C GLY A 173 4.82 -4.16 -10.61
N GLU A 174 4.93 -5.37 -11.16
CA GLU A 174 5.42 -6.58 -10.46
C GLU A 174 6.83 -6.99 -10.92
N ALA A 175 7.62 -6.09 -11.53
CA ALA A 175 8.97 -6.45 -11.96
C ALA A 175 9.87 -6.78 -10.75
N GLU A 176 10.84 -7.69 -10.92
CA GLU A 176 11.83 -7.97 -9.87
C GLU A 176 12.57 -6.67 -9.44
N PRO A 177 12.74 -6.40 -8.12
CA PRO A 177 12.46 -7.28 -6.99
C PRO A 177 11.12 -7.02 -6.27
N ALA A 178 10.13 -6.39 -6.93
CA ALA A 178 8.83 -6.11 -6.33
C ALA A 178 7.90 -7.33 -6.33
N ASP A 179 8.05 -8.24 -7.28
CA ASP A 179 7.31 -9.51 -7.42
C ASP A 179 7.14 -10.25 -6.09
N VAL A 180 8.21 -10.45 -5.33
CA VAL A 180 8.15 -11.18 -4.05
C VAL A 180 7.28 -10.47 -3.00
N PHE A 181 7.26 -9.13 -3.01
CA PHE A 181 6.43 -8.35 -2.10
C PHE A 181 4.98 -8.30 -2.53
N VAL A 182 4.70 -8.37 -3.84
CA VAL A 182 3.35 -8.49 -4.38
C VAL A 182 2.77 -9.84 -3.99
N GLU A 183 3.50 -10.93 -4.21
CA GLU A 183 3.11 -12.27 -3.77
C GLU A 183 2.94 -12.34 -2.24
N PHE A 184 3.84 -11.72 -1.49
CA PHE A 184 3.71 -11.64 -0.04
C PHE A 184 2.44 -10.89 0.38
N PHE A 185 2.13 -9.75 -0.25
CA PHE A 185 0.95 -8.95 0.06
C PHE A 185 -0.36 -9.65 -0.28
N ARG A 186 -0.41 -10.37 -1.43
CA ARG A 186 -1.51 -11.27 -1.83
C ARG A 186 -1.82 -12.31 -0.75
N ASN A 187 -0.79 -12.88 -0.14
CA ASN A 187 -0.91 -13.92 0.89
C ASN A 187 -1.22 -13.40 2.31
N ILE A 188 -1.41 -12.08 2.49
CA ILE A 188 -1.83 -11.53 3.79
C ILE A 188 -3.30 -11.82 4.01
N VAL A 189 -3.63 -12.28 5.23
CA VAL A 189 -5.00 -12.50 5.65
C VAL A 189 -5.34 -11.55 6.80
N VAL A 190 -6.43 -10.83 6.66
CA VAL A 190 -6.91 -9.85 7.63
C VAL A 190 -8.00 -10.47 8.49
N LYS A 191 -7.74 -10.55 9.79
CA LYS A 191 -8.65 -11.05 10.82
C LYS A 191 -9.14 -9.88 11.69
N ARG A 192 -10.00 -9.03 11.10
CA ARG A 192 -10.54 -7.86 11.81
C ARG A 192 -11.48 -8.30 12.93
N ASP A 193 -11.38 -7.66 14.10
CA ASP A 193 -12.38 -7.79 15.15
C ASP A 193 -13.75 -7.19 14.77
N GLU A 194 -14.81 -7.64 15.44
CA GLU A 194 -16.16 -7.09 15.24
C GLU A 194 -16.35 -5.71 15.89
N ALA A 195 -15.34 -5.19 16.60
CA ALA A 195 -15.46 -3.98 17.39
C ALA A 195 -15.79 -2.76 16.50
N PRO A 196 -16.73 -1.88 16.94
CA PRO A 196 -16.95 -0.60 16.28
C PRO A 196 -15.68 0.24 16.32
N ARG A 197 -15.29 0.79 15.17
CA ARG A 197 -14.13 1.67 14.97
C ARG A 197 -14.51 2.81 14.05
N VAL A 198 -13.85 3.94 14.20
CA VAL A 198 -14.05 5.10 13.30
C VAL A 198 -13.39 4.77 11.95
N PRO A 199 -14.03 5.02 10.80
CA PRO A 199 -13.36 4.91 9.50
C PRO A 199 -12.06 5.73 9.48
N GLY A 200 -10.99 5.17 8.90
CA GLY A 200 -9.64 5.74 8.91
C GLY A 200 -8.86 5.53 10.21
N GLU A 201 -9.46 4.95 11.25
CA GLU A 201 -8.74 4.62 12.49
C GLU A 201 -7.73 3.51 12.25
N LEU A 202 -6.47 3.73 12.64
CA LEU A 202 -5.43 2.71 12.61
C LEU A 202 -5.79 1.55 13.56
N ILE A 203 -5.80 0.33 13.04
CA ILE A 203 -5.98 -0.90 13.81
C ILE A 203 -4.60 -1.37 14.27
N HIS A 204 -4.42 -1.41 15.59
CA HIS A 204 -3.15 -1.82 16.17
C HIS A 204 -2.87 -3.31 15.95
N LEU A 205 -1.59 -3.61 15.68
CA LEU A 205 -1.09 -4.97 15.62
C LEU A 205 -0.71 -5.47 17.01
N ALA A 206 -0.43 -6.77 17.11
CA ALA A 206 0.02 -7.42 18.33
C ALA A 206 1.30 -8.21 18.11
N LEU A 207 2.07 -8.39 19.18
CA LEU A 207 3.17 -9.37 19.19
C LEU A 207 2.59 -10.78 19.03
N PRO A 208 3.23 -11.65 18.23
CA PRO A 208 2.77 -13.01 18.06
C PRO A 208 2.88 -13.79 19.38
N GLN A 209 1.90 -14.65 19.64
CA GLN A 209 1.89 -15.49 20.83
C GLN A 209 3.12 -16.41 20.80
N GLY A 210 3.95 -16.37 21.85
CA GLY A 210 5.20 -17.12 21.92
C GLY A 210 6.48 -16.33 21.63
N ALA A 211 6.39 -15.06 21.21
CA ALA A 211 7.56 -14.17 21.02
C ALA A 211 8.24 -13.72 22.33
N ALA A 212 7.75 -14.16 23.49
CA ALA A 212 8.42 -14.00 24.77
C ALA A 212 9.62 -14.96 24.88
N GLY A 213 10.67 -14.76 24.07
CA GLY A 213 11.85 -15.62 24.14
C GLY A 213 12.79 -15.63 22.95
N ALA A 214 13.10 -14.48 22.35
CA ALA A 214 14.24 -14.37 21.43
C ALA A 214 15.05 -13.09 21.71
N GLN A 215 15.54 -12.98 22.94
CA GLN A 215 16.76 -12.24 23.24
C GLN A 215 17.75 -13.26 23.78
N GLY A 216 18.70 -13.66 22.93
CA GLY A 216 19.82 -14.54 23.24
C GLY A 216 20.94 -14.27 22.25
#